data_AF-A0A949EIX1-F1
#
_entry.id   AF-A0A949EIX1-F1
#
_cell.length_a   1.000
_cell.length_b   1.000
_cell.length_c   1.000
_cell.angle_alpha   90.00
_cell.angle_beta   90.00
_cell.angle_gamma   90.00
#
_symmetry.space_group_name_H-M   'P 1'
#
loop_
_entity.id
_entity.type
_entity.pdbx_description
1 polymer ?
#
loop_
_entity_poly.entity_id
_entity_poly.type
_entity_poly.pdbx_seq_one_letter_code
_entity_poly.pdbx_strand_id
1 'polypeptide(L)' 'MSKQLKTASYPLKIQAIRSKNQNLRFYVYLPMPLASALGIQGGEEVSWELLERNELHLVRKSPAPLKAKRHT' A
#
# COMPACT_ATOMS: atom_id res chain seq x y z
N MET A 1 -1.53 6.86 -28.88
CA MET A 1 -2.52 7.30 -27.88
C MET A 1 -2.30 6.50 -26.60
N SER A 2 -1.52 7.04 -25.67
CA SER A 2 -1.32 6.45 -24.35
C SER A 2 -2.65 6.56 -23.59
N LYS A 3 -3.30 5.42 -23.37
CA LYS A 3 -4.52 5.32 -22.56
C LYS A 3 -4.16 5.83 -21.17
N GLN A 4 -4.58 7.05 -20.85
CA GLN A 4 -4.44 7.60 -19.51
C GLN A 4 -5.37 6.77 -18.61
N LEU A 5 -4.83 5.67 -18.07
CA LEU A 5 -5.50 4.90 -17.04
C LEU A 5 -5.72 5.90 -15.91
N LYS A 6 -6.99 6.27 -15.67
CA LYS A 6 -7.37 6.95 -14.43
C LYS A 6 -7.11 5.95 -13.31
N THR A 7 -5.86 5.90 -12.85
CA THR A 7 -5.49 5.18 -11.64
C THR A 7 -6.26 5.83 -10.52
N ALA A 8 -7.09 5.06 -9.82
CA ALA A 8 -7.86 5.57 -8.69
C ALA A 8 -6.92 6.25 -7.70
N SER A 9 -7.13 7.54 -7.44
CA SER A 9 -6.32 8.34 -6.54
C SER A 9 -7.01 8.46 -5.18
N TYR A 10 -6.28 8.11 -4.13
CA TYR A 10 -6.76 8.18 -2.76
C TYR A 10 -5.85 9.15 -2.01
N PRO A 11 -6.23 10.43 -1.88
CA PRO A 11 -5.43 11.39 -1.13
C PRO A 11 -5.47 11.03 0.35
N LEU A 12 -4.30 10.82 0.95
CA LEU A 12 -4.16 10.43 2.35
C LEU A 12 -3.34 11.47 3.11
N LYS A 13 -3.62 11.59 4.40
CA LYS A 13 -2.79 12.35 5.33
C LYS A 13 -2.00 11.39 6.19
N ILE A 14 -0.71 11.67 6.35
CA ILE A 14 0.13 10.94 7.28
C ILE A 14 -0.33 11.25 8.70
N GLN A 15 -0.58 10.20 9.48
CA GLN A 15 -0.84 10.30 10.91
C GLN A 15 0.49 10.25 11.65
N ALA A 16 0.68 11.17 12.61
CA ALA A 16 1.85 11.20 13.46
C ALA A 16 1.41 10.82 14.88
N ILE A 17 1.85 9.65 15.34
CA ILE A 17 1.47 9.11 16.65
C ILE A 17 2.71 9.08 17.54
N ARG A 18 2.61 9.71 18.71
CA ARG A 18 3.68 9.74 19.71
C ARG A 18 3.20 9.04 20.97
N SER A 19 3.83 7.91 21.29
CA SER A 19 3.63 7.24 22.57
C SER A 19 4.58 7.81 23.62
N LYS A 20 4.20 7.72 24.91
CA LYS A 20 5.02 8.20 26.02
C LYS A 20 6.41 7.56 25.98
N ASN A 21 7.45 8.40 25.98
CA ASN A 21 8.87 8.01 25.89
C ASN A 21 9.27 7.21 24.63
N GLN A 22 8.46 7.24 23.56
CA GLN A 22 8.81 6.59 22.30
C GLN A 22 9.00 7.63 21.19
N ASN A 23 9.77 7.23 20.18
CA ASN A 23 9.93 8.02 18.97
C ASN A 23 8.59 8.25 18.27
N LEU A 24 8.48 9.40 17.61
CA LEU A 24 7.34 9.72 16.77
C LEU A 24 7.26 8.68 15.64
N ARG A 25 6.08 8.07 15.48
CA ARG A 25 5.82 7.10 14.42
C ARG A 25 4.82 7.70 13.43
N PHE A 26 5.15 7.57 12.16
CA PHE A 26 4.29 7.99 11.07
C PHE A 26 3.54 6.80 10.50
N TYR A 27 2.24 6.95 10.34
CA TYR A 27 1.36 5.91 9.80
C TYR A 27 0.57 6.48 8.63
N VAL A 28 0.44 5.67 7.59
CA VAL A 28 -0.53 5.87 6.52
C VAL A 28 -1.26 4.55 6.34
N TYR A 29 -2.59 4.59 6.30
CA TYR A 29 -3.37 3.38 6.08
C TYR A 29 -3.42 3.06 4.58
N LEU A 30 -3.53 1.78 4.23
CA LEU A 30 -3.80 1.37 2.86
C LEU A 30 -5.33 1.33 2.64
N PRO A 31 -5.90 2.13 1.73
CA PRO A 31 -7.33 2.11 1.45
C PRO A 31 -7.80 0.72 1.02
N MET A 32 -8.95 0.28 1.53
CA MET A 32 -9.52 -1.04 1.23
C MET A 32 -9.62 -1.35 -0.27
N PRO A 33 -9.99 -0.40 -1.16
CA PRO A 33 -10.00 -0.65 -2.60
C PRO A 33 -8.61 -0.99 -3.17
N LEU A 34 -7.55 -0.32 -2.71
CA LEU A 34 -6.17 -0.60 -3.13
C LEU A 34 -5.70 -1.94 -2.57
N ALA A 35 -5.96 -2.22 -1.30
CA ALA A 35 -5.65 -3.51 -0.68
C ALA A 35 -6.31 -4.67 -1.45
N SER A 36 -7.59 -4.52 -1.80
CA SER A 36 -8.35 -5.49 -2.58
C SER A 36 -7.79 -5.68 -3.98
N ALA A 37 -7.45 -4.58 -4.68
CA ALA A 37 -6.89 -4.63 -6.02
C ALA A 37 -5.50 -5.30 -6.06
N LEU A 38 -4.68 -5.08 -5.02
CA LEU A 38 -3.38 -5.72 -4.84
C LEU A 38 -3.49 -7.16 -4.29
N GLY A 39 -4.67 -7.57 -3.82
CA GLY A 39 -4.87 -8.85 -3.16
C GLY A 39 -4.07 -8.98 -1.85
N ILE A 40 -3.92 -7.89 -1.10
CA ILE A 40 -3.24 -7.86 0.20
C ILE A 40 -4.19 -8.36 1.28
N GLN A 41 -3.71 -9.28 2.11
CA GLN A 41 -4.41 -9.84 3.26
C GLN A 41 -3.83 -9.31 4.58
N GLY A 42 -4.66 -9.32 5.64
CA GLY A 42 -4.20 -8.98 6.98
C GLY A 42 -3.14 -9.96 7.46
N GLY A 43 -2.03 -9.43 7.99
CA GLY A 43 -0.90 -10.24 8.47
C GLY A 43 0.20 -10.49 7.43
N GLU A 44 0.08 -10.00 6.20
CA GLU A 44 1.17 -10.06 5.22
C GLU A 44 2.37 -9.20 5.62
N GLU A 45 3.57 -9.74 5.38
CA GLU A 45 4.81 -8.98 5.53
C GLU A 45 5.09 -8.12 4.29
N VAL A 46 5.23 -6.83 4.53
CA VAL A 46 5.52 -5.82 3.52
C VAL A 46 6.66 -4.92 3.96
N SER A 47 7.35 -4.32 3.01
CA SER A 47 8.36 -3.28 3.23
C SER A 47 8.06 -2.04 2.39
N TRP A 48 8.51 -0.89 2.88
CA TRP A 48 8.54 0.35 2.11
C TRP A 48 9.93 0.54 1.53
N GLU A 49 10.00 0.84 0.24
CA GLU A 49 11.23 1.22 -0.45
C GLU A 49 11.09 2.65 -0.97
N LEU A 50 12.14 3.44 -0.80
CA LEU A 50 12.21 4.81 -1.32
C LEU A 50 12.69 4.74 -2.77
N LEU A 51 11.81 5.04 -3.73
CA LEU A 51 12.22 5.17 -5.13
C LEU A 51 12.81 6.54 -5.38
N GLU A 52 12.04 7.59 -5.07
CA GLU A 52 12.43 8.99 -5.20
C GLU A 52 12.02 9.76 -3.94
N ARG A 53 12.48 11.01 -3.79
CA ARG A 53 12.19 11.83 -2.60
C ARG A 53 10.69 12.02 -2.32
N ASN A 54 9.85 11.90 -3.34
CA ASN A 54 8.41 12.06 -3.29
C ASN A 54 7.63 10.76 -3.55
N GLU A 55 8.31 9.62 -3.73
CA GLU A 55 7.69 8.36 -4.12
C GLU A 55 8.16 7.20 -3.23
N LEU A 56 7.19 6.55 -2.58
CA LEU A 56 7.37 5.34 -1.78
C LEU A 56 6.69 4.16 -2.47
N HIS A 57 7.41 3.05 -2.57
CA HIS A 57 6.88 1.79 -3.09
C HIS A 57 6.66 0.78 -1.98
N LEU A 58 5.51 0.10 -2.04
CA LEU A 58 5.20 -1.01 -1.16
C LEU A 58 5.66 -2.31 -1.81
N VAL A 59 6.64 -2.98 -1.22
CA VAL A 59 7.13 -4.28 -1.67
C VAL A 59 6.56 -5.36 -0.77
N ARG A 60 5.92 -6.36 -1.35
CA ARG A 60 5.41 -7.54 -0.64
C ARG A 60 6.53 -8.58 -0.57
N LYS A 61 6.87 -9.07 0.62
CA LYS A 61 7.97 -10.03 0.79
C LYS A 61 7.58 -11.45 0.39
N SER A 62 6.36 -11.85 0.72
CA SER A 62 5.81 -13.18 0.43
C SER A 62 4.38 -13.04 -0.09
N PRO A 63 4.17 -12.49 -1.29
CA PRO A 63 2.83 -12.28 -1.82
C PRO A 63 2.13 -13.64 -2.02
N ALA A 64 0.90 -13.76 -1.52
CA ALA A 64 0.06 -14.89 -1.89
C ALA A 64 -0.17 -14.85 -3.40
N PRO A 65 -0.13 -15.99 -4.10
CA PRO A 65 -0.40 -16.01 -5.54
C PRO A 65 -1.76 -15.40 -5.79
N LEU A 66 -1.81 -14.36 -6.64
CA LEU A 66 -3.06 -13.74 -7.06
C LEU A 66 -3.93 -14.86 -7.66
N LYS A 67 -5.01 -15.23 -6.97
CA LYS A 67 -5.97 -16.19 -7.51
C LYS A 67 -6.59 -15.55 -8.74
N ALA A 68 -6.08 -15.89 -9.93
CA ALA A 68 -6.75 -15.59 -11.17
C ALA A 68 -8.14 -16.20 -11.07
N LYS A 69 -9.18 -15.37 -10.99
CA LYS A 69 -10.54 -15.84 -11.20
C LYS A 69 -10.60 -16.39 -12.61
N ARG A 70 -10.48 -17.72 -12.75
CA ARG A 70 -10.98 -18.42 -13.92
C ARG A 70 -12.49 -18.21 -13.90
N HIS A 71 -12.96 -17.29 -14.73
CA HIS A 71 -14.35 -17.34 -15.19
C HIS A 71 -14.47 -18.62 -16.02
N THR A 72 -15.03 -19.65 -15.41
CA THR A 72 -15.67 -20.77 -16.10
C THR A 72 -17.16 -20.62 -15.94
#